data_AF-A0A8B6DZL2-F1
#
_entry.id   AF-A0A8B6DZL2-F1
#
_cell.length_a   1.000
_cell.length_b   1.000
_cell.length_c   1.000
_cell.angle_alpha   90.00
_cell.angle_beta   90.00
_cell.angle_gamma   90.00
#
_symmetry.space_group_name_H-M   'P 1'
#
loop_
_entity.id
_entity.type
_entity.pdbx_description
1 polymer ?
#
loop_
_entity_poly.entity_id
_entity_poly.type
_entity_poly.pdbx_seq_one_letter_code
_entity_poly.pdbx_strand_id
1 'polypeptide(L)'
;MSKPTILPTKTVGLQPTTPISPKPPCYSTNHQTSSGEGETYSAYPKSADSPIDNPITTESTPSPQIQHLPKRTSIAATLLLLGRIPLEGEIHKEILKTFGNIIRNDKSVEREIAFRQLAMKDEKSESWFTKLHNLTVIHGLPSPYDIIENPPSKISCNRHVNNCINNNFLQNLKKEAKEKSSLKYINFNDSNIGTVHNIWKSSGTDPYSVNMAAIKYCHWNNDSSESEV
;
A
#
# COMPACT_ATOMS: atom_id res chain seq x y z
N MET A 1 -34.10 -36.85 -61.85
CA MET A 1 -34.23 -35.71 -60.91
C MET A 1 -33.79 -36.17 -59.53
N SER A 2 -32.54 -35.89 -59.16
CA SER A 2 -31.93 -36.38 -57.92
C SER A 2 -32.25 -35.43 -56.76
N LYS A 3 -32.79 -35.97 -55.67
CA LYS A 3 -33.09 -35.22 -54.44
C LYS A 3 -31.78 -34.86 -53.71
N PRO A 4 -31.64 -33.62 -53.19
CA PRO A 4 -30.46 -33.24 -52.42
C PRO A 4 -30.54 -33.81 -51.00
N THR A 5 -29.44 -34.45 -50.58
CA THR A 5 -29.19 -34.93 -49.22
C THR A 5 -28.79 -33.75 -48.34
N ILE A 6 -29.59 -33.45 -47.31
CA ILE A 6 -29.31 -32.42 -46.30
C ILE A 6 -28.46 -33.06 -45.20
N LEU A 7 -27.27 -32.53 -44.97
CA LEU A 7 -26.39 -32.94 -43.86
C LEU A 7 -26.77 -32.18 -42.57
N PRO A 8 -26.67 -32.83 -41.40
CA PRO A 8 -27.02 -32.22 -40.13
C PRO A 8 -25.97 -31.20 -39.66
N THR A 9 -26.42 -29.98 -39.42
CA THR A 9 -25.65 -28.90 -38.80
C THR A 9 -25.40 -29.22 -37.32
N LYS A 10 -24.13 -29.32 -36.92
CA LYS A 10 -23.73 -29.41 -35.51
C LYS A 10 -23.97 -28.07 -34.82
N THR A 11 -25.00 -28.01 -33.98
CA THR A 11 -25.21 -26.93 -33.01
C THR A 11 -24.14 -27.02 -31.93
N VAL A 12 -23.18 -26.10 -31.94
CA VAL A 12 -22.20 -25.92 -30.86
C VAL A 12 -22.93 -25.27 -29.69
N GLY A 13 -23.17 -26.02 -28.63
CA GLY A 13 -23.76 -25.52 -27.40
C GLY A 13 -22.84 -24.52 -26.71
N LEU A 14 -23.22 -23.24 -26.72
CA LEU A 14 -22.65 -22.23 -25.85
C LEU A 14 -23.02 -22.59 -24.40
N GLN A 15 -22.02 -22.92 -23.59
CA GLN A 15 -22.25 -23.09 -22.15
C GLN A 15 -22.55 -21.73 -21.51
N PRO A 16 -23.53 -21.66 -20.60
CA PRO A 16 -23.83 -20.44 -19.87
C PRO A 16 -22.62 -20.07 -19.00
N THR A 17 -21.96 -18.96 -19.34
CA THR A 17 -20.95 -18.35 -18.48
C THR A 17 -21.66 -17.87 -17.21
N THR A 18 -21.43 -18.56 -16.11
CA THR A 18 -21.88 -18.16 -14.79
C THR A 18 -21.41 -16.73 -14.50
N PRO A 19 -22.32 -15.79 -14.18
CA PRO A 19 -21.93 -14.45 -13.79
C PRO A 19 -21.05 -14.52 -12.54
N ILE A 20 -19.85 -13.97 -12.63
CA ILE A 20 -18.94 -13.79 -11.50
C ILE A 20 -19.65 -12.85 -10.53
N SER A 21 -20.20 -13.41 -9.46
CA SER A 21 -20.89 -12.66 -8.43
C SER A 21 -19.91 -11.66 -7.80
N PRO A 22 -20.21 -10.34 -7.81
CA PRO A 22 -19.36 -9.35 -7.17
C PRO A 22 -19.24 -9.69 -5.68
N LYS A 23 -18.00 -9.73 -5.21
CA LYS A 23 -17.66 -9.97 -3.80
C LYS A 23 -18.36 -8.87 -2.97
N PRO A 24 -19.12 -9.21 -1.92
CA PRO A 24 -19.86 -8.21 -1.15
C PRO A 24 -18.89 -7.20 -0.53
N PRO A 25 -19.24 -5.91 -0.52
CA PRO A 25 -18.40 -4.88 0.10
C PRO A 25 -18.35 -5.11 1.62
N CYS A 26 -17.13 -5.18 2.16
CA CYS A 26 -16.87 -5.36 3.58
C CYS A 26 -17.19 -4.07 4.36
N TYR A 27 -18.47 -3.78 4.58
CA TYR A 27 -18.88 -2.75 5.54
C TYR A 27 -18.95 -3.38 6.93
N SER A 28 -17.94 -3.13 7.76
CA SER A 28 -17.95 -3.52 9.17
C SER A 28 -18.65 -2.41 9.97
N THR A 29 -19.91 -2.66 10.33
CA THR A 29 -20.74 -1.75 11.12
C THR A 29 -20.29 -1.80 12.58
N ASN A 30 -19.56 -0.78 13.03
CA ASN A 30 -19.20 -0.65 14.45
C ASN A 30 -20.27 0.16 15.19
N HIS A 31 -20.92 -0.49 16.16
CA HIS A 31 -21.76 0.18 17.16
C HIS A 31 -20.91 1.12 18.03
N GLN A 32 -21.28 2.41 18.07
CA GLN A 32 -20.75 3.40 19.00
C GLN A 32 -21.46 3.27 20.35
N THR A 33 -20.71 2.96 21.40
CA THR A 33 -21.11 3.21 22.80
C THR A 33 -20.68 4.62 23.19
N SER A 34 -21.67 5.42 23.57
CA SER A 34 -21.56 6.78 24.08
C SER A 34 -21.59 6.78 25.60
N SER A 35 -20.57 7.38 26.22
CA SER A 35 -20.48 7.83 27.61
C SER A 35 -19.14 8.58 27.68
N GLY A 36 -19.04 9.89 27.89
CA GLY A 36 -19.72 10.72 28.89
C GLY A 36 -18.67 11.13 29.93
N GLU A 37 -18.67 12.41 30.33
CA GLU A 37 -17.79 13.07 31.33
C GLU A 37 -16.42 13.52 30.79
N GLY A 38 -15.90 14.73 30.97
CA GLY A 38 -16.27 15.93 31.74
C GLY A 38 -14.98 16.76 31.85
N GLU A 39 -14.85 17.84 31.09
CA GLU A 39 -13.63 18.66 31.03
C GLU A 39 -13.58 19.68 32.18
N THR A 40 -12.63 19.53 33.11
CA THR A 40 -12.14 20.62 33.97
C THR A 40 -10.88 21.24 33.36
N TYR A 41 -11.01 22.47 32.87
CA TYR A 41 -9.91 23.27 32.34
C TYR A 41 -9.01 23.78 33.49
N SER A 42 -7.79 23.23 33.56
CA SER A 42 -6.73 23.73 34.44
C SER A 42 -5.95 24.83 33.71
N ALA A 43 -5.95 26.04 34.28
CA ALA A 43 -5.20 27.18 33.79
C ALA A 43 -3.69 26.95 33.92
N TYR A 44 -2.98 26.95 32.79
CA TYR A 44 -1.51 26.95 32.78
C TYR A 44 -0.98 28.39 32.94
N PRO A 45 0.06 28.60 33.76
CA PRO A 45 0.69 29.90 33.89
C PRO A 45 1.50 30.25 32.64
N LYS A 46 1.40 31.51 32.21
CA LYS A 46 2.22 32.13 31.17
C LYS A 46 3.69 32.11 31.60
N SER A 47 4.48 31.22 31.00
CA SER A 47 5.94 31.22 31.12
C SER A 47 6.56 32.24 30.16
N ALA A 48 7.45 33.05 30.72
CA ALA A 48 8.11 34.20 30.13
C ALA A 48 9.05 33.82 28.97
N ASP A 49 9.18 34.79 28.06
CA ASP A 49 10.08 34.83 26.92
C ASP A 49 11.53 34.49 27.33
N SER A 50 12.08 33.46 26.73
CA SER A 50 13.53 33.19 26.73
C SER A 50 13.99 33.05 25.27
N PRO A 51 14.86 33.95 24.77
CA PRO A 51 15.46 33.80 23.46
C PRO A 51 16.59 32.77 23.58
N ILE A 52 16.31 31.54 23.17
CA ILE A 52 17.34 30.51 23.02
C ILE A 52 17.55 30.30 21.53
N ASP A 53 18.49 31.05 20.98
CA ASP A 53 19.12 30.77 19.68
C ASP A 53 19.96 29.49 19.82
N ASN A 54 19.29 28.34 19.78
CA ASN A 54 20.00 27.09 19.54
C ASN A 54 20.32 27.05 18.04
N PRO A 55 21.60 26.99 17.64
CA PRO A 55 21.93 26.74 16.25
C PRO A 55 21.28 25.41 15.87
N ILE A 56 20.41 25.46 14.88
CA ILE A 56 19.84 24.28 14.25
C ILE A 56 21.02 23.61 13.53
N THR A 57 21.75 22.78 14.25
CA THR A 57 22.63 21.78 13.65
C THR A 57 21.69 20.83 12.93
N THR A 58 21.43 21.12 11.65
CA THR A 58 20.92 20.14 10.70
C THR A 58 22.01 19.10 10.50
N GLU A 59 22.28 18.29 11.54
CA GLU A 59 22.83 16.97 11.33
C GLU A 59 21.77 16.25 10.51
N SER A 60 21.95 16.30 9.18
CA SER A 60 21.29 15.39 8.28
C SER A 60 21.69 14.02 8.78
N THR A 61 20.83 13.42 9.61
CA THR A 61 20.96 12.03 10.00
C THR A 61 21.13 11.30 8.68
N PRO A 62 22.32 10.74 8.40
CA PRO A 62 22.60 10.16 7.11
C PRO A 62 21.50 9.14 6.89
N SER A 63 20.63 9.42 5.91
CA SER A 63 19.47 8.59 5.59
C SER A 63 20.02 7.18 5.54
N PRO A 64 19.62 6.30 6.48
CA PRO A 64 20.33 5.07 6.79
C PRO A 64 20.65 4.42 5.47
N GLN A 65 21.95 4.38 5.16
CA GLN A 65 22.49 3.86 3.91
C GLN A 65 21.58 2.72 3.52
N ILE A 66 20.81 2.91 2.44
CA ILE A 66 20.02 1.83 1.88
C ILE A 66 21.08 0.79 1.61
N GLN A 67 21.13 -0.21 2.49
CA GLN A 67 22.17 -1.20 2.54
C GLN A 67 22.31 -1.68 1.11
N HIS A 68 23.54 -1.71 0.59
CA HIS A 68 23.81 -2.11 -0.78
C HIS A 68 23.49 -3.60 -0.91
N LEU A 69 22.21 -3.93 -0.88
CA LEU A 69 21.70 -5.26 -1.07
C LEU A 69 22.16 -5.65 -2.47
N PRO A 70 22.73 -6.85 -2.65
CA PRO A 70 23.10 -7.33 -3.96
C PRO A 70 21.94 -7.14 -4.94
N LYS A 71 22.21 -6.79 -6.21
CA LYS A 71 21.17 -6.57 -7.24
C LYS A 71 20.20 -7.76 -7.39
N ARG A 72 20.64 -8.96 -7.00
CA ARG A 72 19.86 -10.21 -6.96
C ARG A 72 18.91 -10.34 -5.77
N THR A 73 18.90 -9.40 -4.84
CA THR A 73 18.06 -9.47 -3.63
C THR A 73 16.61 -9.23 -4.00
N SER A 74 15.73 -10.13 -3.55
CA SER A 74 14.30 -10.00 -3.79
C SER A 74 13.73 -8.78 -3.06
N ILE A 75 13.28 -7.78 -3.81
CA ILE A 75 12.61 -6.59 -3.26
C ILE A 75 11.41 -7.00 -2.39
N ALA A 76 10.63 -8.01 -2.82
CA ALA A 76 9.50 -8.50 -2.05
C ALA A 76 9.90 -9.06 -0.67
N ALA A 77 11.01 -9.79 -0.60
CA ALA A 77 11.52 -10.29 0.68
C ALA A 77 11.91 -9.13 1.60
N THR A 78 12.67 -8.17 1.07
CA THR A 78 13.11 -7.00 1.83
C THR A 78 11.93 -6.22 2.40
N LEU A 79 10.92 -5.94 1.58
CA LEU A 79 9.71 -5.21 2.02
C LEU A 79 8.91 -5.97 3.06
N LEU A 80 8.70 -7.28 2.88
CA LEU A 80 8.01 -8.13 3.86
C LEU A 80 8.74 -8.21 5.19
N LEU A 81 10.07 -8.34 5.16
CA LEU A 81 10.88 -8.41 6.38
C LEU A 81 10.92 -7.06 7.11
N LEU A 82 10.94 -5.95 6.39
CA LEU A 82 10.88 -4.60 6.98
C LEU A 82 9.47 -4.20 7.43
N GLY A 83 8.43 -4.94 7.03
CA GLY A 83 7.05 -4.55 7.28
C GLY A 83 6.67 -3.26 6.56
N ARG A 84 7.21 -3.01 5.36
CA ARG A 84 6.95 -1.81 4.55
C ARG A 84 6.23 -2.18 3.26
N ILE A 85 5.51 -1.23 2.68
CA ILE A 85 4.95 -1.38 1.33
C ILE A 85 5.86 -0.73 0.29
N PRO A 86 5.69 -1.08 -1.00
CA PRO A 86 6.35 -0.35 -2.08
C PRO A 86 5.97 1.13 -2.07
N LEU A 87 6.87 1.98 -2.57
CA LEU A 87 6.63 3.43 -2.73
C LEU A 87 5.31 3.71 -3.46
N GLU A 88 5.01 2.94 -4.50
CA GLU A 88 3.76 3.02 -5.26
C GLU A 88 2.52 2.93 -4.36
N GLY A 89 2.53 2.02 -3.37
CA GLY A 89 1.43 1.88 -2.44
C GLY A 89 1.28 3.07 -1.48
N GLU A 90 2.37 3.76 -1.13
CA GLU A 90 2.30 5.02 -0.37
C GLU A 90 1.72 6.14 -1.22
N ILE A 91 2.11 6.24 -2.50
CA ILE A 91 1.52 7.20 -3.44
C ILE A 91 0.00 6.95 -3.59
N HIS A 92 -0.42 5.70 -3.72
CA HIS A 92 -1.84 5.33 -3.78
C HIS A 92 -2.62 5.80 -2.55
N LYS A 93 -2.05 5.62 -1.35
CA LYS A 93 -2.66 6.08 -0.09
C LYS A 93 -2.86 7.60 -0.11
N GLU A 94 -1.84 8.34 -0.51
CA GLU A 94 -1.91 9.81 -0.49
C GLU A 94 -2.90 10.36 -1.52
N ILE A 95 -2.99 9.75 -2.72
CA ILE A 95 -4.01 10.10 -3.72
C ILE A 95 -5.42 9.92 -3.14
N LEU A 96 -5.70 8.75 -2.56
CA LEU A 96 -7.04 8.42 -2.06
C LEU A 96 -7.40 9.21 -0.79
N LYS A 97 -6.45 9.45 0.12
CA LYS A 97 -6.66 10.32 1.29
C LYS A 97 -6.92 11.76 0.87
N THR A 98 -6.19 12.27 -0.13
CA THR A 98 -6.39 13.62 -0.66
C THR A 98 -7.78 13.76 -1.26
N PHE A 99 -8.22 12.77 -2.04
CA PHE A 99 -9.61 12.72 -2.53
C PHE A 99 -10.62 12.74 -1.39
N GLY A 100 -10.43 11.88 -0.38
CA GLY A 100 -11.26 11.85 0.82
C GLY A 100 -11.28 13.16 1.61
N ASN A 101 -10.25 14.00 1.49
CA ASN A 101 -10.23 15.34 2.09
C ASN A 101 -11.09 16.33 1.30
N ILE A 102 -10.98 16.30 -0.03
CA ILE A 102 -11.73 17.19 -0.96
C ILE A 102 -13.23 17.00 -0.80
N ILE A 103 -13.71 15.74 -0.82
CA ILE A 103 -15.14 15.44 -0.92
C ILE A 103 -15.93 15.63 0.39
N ARG A 104 -15.24 15.81 1.53
CA ARG A 104 -15.89 15.91 2.85
C ARG A 104 -16.53 17.26 3.12
N ASN A 105 -16.09 18.32 2.43
CA ASN A 105 -16.74 19.63 2.53
C ASN A 105 -17.79 19.74 1.42
N ASP A 106 -19.05 19.55 1.80
CA ASP A 106 -20.21 19.48 0.92
C ASP A 106 -20.41 20.76 0.09
N LYS A 107 -20.08 21.91 0.68
CA LYS A 107 -20.20 23.25 0.09
C LYS A 107 -18.92 23.77 -0.56
N SER A 108 -17.89 22.92 -0.68
CA SER A 108 -16.62 23.34 -1.28
C SER A 108 -16.68 23.32 -2.79
N VAL A 109 -16.09 24.34 -3.42
CA VAL A 109 -15.95 24.41 -4.88
C VAL A 109 -15.10 23.24 -5.39
N GLU A 110 -14.14 22.78 -4.59
CA GLU A 110 -13.28 21.63 -4.88
C GLU A 110 -14.09 20.34 -5.02
N ARG A 111 -15.12 20.13 -4.18
CA ARG A 111 -16.02 18.97 -4.29
C ARG A 111 -16.84 19.04 -5.58
N GLU A 112 -17.38 20.21 -5.91
CA GLU A 112 -18.14 20.41 -7.16
C GLU A 112 -17.26 20.15 -8.40
N ILE A 113 -16.04 20.69 -8.39
CA ILE A 113 -15.04 20.42 -9.44
C ILE A 113 -14.73 18.94 -9.51
N ALA A 114 -14.47 18.27 -8.38
CA ALA A 114 -14.16 16.85 -8.35
C ALA A 114 -15.29 16.00 -8.94
N PHE A 115 -16.53 16.28 -8.55
CA PHE A 115 -17.70 15.60 -9.09
C PHE A 115 -17.84 15.81 -10.60
N ARG A 116 -17.71 17.06 -11.07
CA ARG A 116 -17.76 17.37 -12.50
C ARG A 116 -16.63 16.70 -13.29
N GLN A 117 -15.40 16.70 -12.77
CA GLN A 117 -14.26 16.08 -13.44
C GLN A 117 -14.42 14.56 -13.52
N LEU A 118 -14.96 13.91 -12.49
CA LEU A 118 -15.30 12.49 -12.59
C LEU A 118 -16.30 12.23 -13.72
N ALA A 119 -17.37 13.03 -13.80
CA ALA A 119 -18.42 12.88 -14.81
C ALA A 119 -17.95 13.16 -16.25
N MET A 120 -16.97 14.04 -16.44
CA MET A 120 -16.54 14.49 -17.78
C MET A 120 -15.39 13.69 -18.38
N LYS A 121 -14.60 12.97 -17.55
CA LYS A 121 -13.36 12.35 -18.03
C LYS A 121 -13.63 10.97 -18.60
N ASP A 122 -13.08 10.75 -19.79
CA ASP A 122 -13.04 9.43 -20.42
C ASP A 122 -12.10 8.49 -19.64
N GLU A 123 -12.41 7.20 -19.66
CA GLU A 123 -11.66 6.13 -19.01
C GLU A 123 -10.22 6.02 -19.54
N LYS A 124 -9.99 6.48 -20.78
CA LYS A 124 -8.66 6.49 -21.41
C LYS A 124 -7.85 7.75 -21.14
N SER A 125 -8.41 8.74 -20.45
CA SER A 125 -7.69 10.00 -20.21
C SER A 125 -6.62 9.85 -19.14
N GLU A 126 -5.46 10.49 -19.31
CA GLU A 126 -4.37 10.51 -18.31
C GLU A 126 -4.64 11.50 -17.16
N SER A 127 -5.89 11.57 -16.71
CA SER A 127 -6.29 12.49 -15.65
C SER A 127 -6.06 11.91 -14.26
N TRP A 128 -5.88 12.78 -13.26
CA TRP A 128 -5.81 12.34 -11.86
C TRP A 128 -7.07 11.59 -11.40
N PHE A 129 -8.25 11.99 -11.90
CA PHE A 129 -9.52 11.34 -11.59
C PHE A 129 -9.66 9.95 -12.25
N THR A 130 -9.13 9.77 -13.45
CA THR A 130 -9.05 8.45 -14.10
C THR A 130 -8.11 7.53 -13.31
N LYS A 131 -6.97 8.05 -12.84
CA LYS A 131 -6.08 7.31 -11.94
C LYS A 131 -6.80 6.93 -10.65
N LEU A 132 -7.53 7.85 -10.03
CA LEU A 132 -8.32 7.61 -8.82
C LEU A 132 -9.33 6.46 -9.03
N HIS A 133 -10.08 6.49 -10.13
CA HIS A 133 -11.02 5.42 -10.50
C HIS A 133 -10.30 4.07 -10.61
N ASN A 134 -9.19 4.01 -11.35
CA ASN A 134 -8.39 2.79 -11.50
C ASN A 134 -7.87 2.29 -10.14
N LEU A 135 -7.44 3.18 -9.25
CA LEU A 135 -7.01 2.80 -7.90
C LEU A 135 -8.15 2.21 -7.07
N THR A 136 -9.37 2.78 -7.17
CA THR A 136 -10.52 2.19 -6.45
C THR A 136 -10.80 0.77 -6.94
N VAL A 137 -10.72 0.52 -8.25
CA VAL A 137 -10.90 -0.82 -8.83
C VAL A 137 -9.78 -1.77 -8.40
N ILE A 138 -8.51 -1.37 -8.51
CA ILE A 138 -7.34 -2.19 -8.16
C ILE A 138 -7.39 -2.66 -6.71
N HIS A 139 -7.80 -1.77 -5.80
CA HIS A 139 -7.83 -2.05 -4.35
C HIS A 139 -9.19 -2.54 -3.85
N GLY A 140 -10.17 -2.72 -4.73
CA GLY A 140 -11.53 -3.15 -4.37
C GLY A 140 -12.26 -2.17 -3.44
N LEU A 141 -12.01 -0.88 -3.61
CA LEU A 141 -12.70 0.20 -2.90
C LEU A 141 -14.01 0.56 -3.63
N PRO A 142 -14.97 1.23 -2.93
CA PRO A 142 -16.17 1.76 -3.58
C PRO A 142 -15.83 2.72 -4.72
N SER A 143 -16.74 2.87 -5.68
CA SER A 143 -16.55 3.79 -6.79
C SER A 143 -16.38 5.22 -6.26
N PRO A 144 -15.53 6.08 -6.87
CA PRO A 144 -15.39 7.47 -6.45
C PRO A 144 -16.74 8.22 -6.38
N TYR A 145 -17.70 7.85 -7.23
CA TYR A 145 -19.07 8.39 -7.20
C TYR A 145 -19.80 8.04 -5.91
N ASP A 146 -19.77 6.78 -5.49
CA ASP A 146 -20.40 6.29 -4.25
C ASP A 146 -19.81 7.01 -3.02
N ILE A 147 -18.50 7.24 -3.04
CA ILE A 147 -17.78 7.94 -1.95
C ILE A 147 -18.17 9.43 -1.92
N ILE A 148 -18.42 10.08 -3.06
CA ILE A 148 -18.88 11.48 -3.09
C ILE A 148 -20.31 11.63 -2.57
N GLU A 149 -21.18 10.68 -2.93
CA GLU A 149 -22.58 10.68 -2.49
C GLU A 149 -22.67 10.48 -0.97
N ASN A 150 -21.86 9.57 -0.43
CA ASN A 150 -21.84 9.22 0.99
C ASN A 150 -20.41 9.33 1.57
N PRO A 151 -19.92 10.55 1.83
CA PRO A 151 -18.53 10.75 2.23
C PRO A 151 -18.27 10.18 3.64
N PRO A 152 -17.31 9.24 3.79
CA PRO A 152 -16.96 8.70 5.10
C PRO A 152 -16.24 9.75 5.97
N SER A 153 -16.27 9.56 7.29
CA SER A 153 -15.47 10.37 8.22
C SER A 153 -13.97 10.23 7.93
N LYS A 154 -13.16 11.26 8.24
CA LYS A 154 -11.70 11.28 7.96
C LYS A 154 -11.00 10.04 8.51
N ILE A 155 -11.30 9.68 9.75
CA ILE A 155 -10.68 8.53 10.43
C ILE A 155 -11.10 7.22 9.76
N SER A 156 -12.39 7.07 9.45
CA SER A 156 -12.90 5.87 8.78
C SER A 156 -12.29 5.71 7.38
N CYS A 157 -12.25 6.79 6.61
CA CYS A 157 -11.64 6.83 5.28
C CYS A 157 -10.16 6.41 5.32
N ASN A 158 -9.36 7.07 6.17
CA ASN A 158 -7.94 6.77 6.30
C ASN A 158 -7.69 5.32 6.70
N ARG A 159 -8.45 4.80 7.67
CA ARG A 159 -8.35 3.42 8.12
C ARG A 159 -8.70 2.44 7.00
N HIS A 160 -9.80 2.69 6.29
CA HIS A 160 -10.27 1.82 5.21
C HIS A 160 -9.28 1.79 4.03
N VAL A 161 -8.85 2.97 3.56
CA VAL A 161 -7.84 3.11 2.48
C VAL A 161 -6.54 2.41 2.86
N ASN A 162 -6.01 2.66 4.08
CA ASN A 162 -4.79 2.02 4.54
C ASN A 162 -4.92 0.49 4.57
N ASN A 163 -6.03 -0.03 5.11
CA ASN A 163 -6.25 -1.47 5.22
C ASN A 163 -6.35 -2.13 3.84
N CYS A 164 -7.16 -1.58 2.93
CA CYS A 164 -7.33 -2.15 1.59
C CYS A 164 -6.02 -2.16 0.80
N ILE A 165 -5.30 -1.04 0.77
CA ILE A 165 -4.01 -0.95 0.06
C ILE A 165 -2.96 -1.86 0.70
N ASN A 166 -2.80 -1.81 2.03
CA ASN A 166 -1.82 -2.64 2.71
C ASN A 166 -2.12 -4.13 2.44
N ASN A 167 -3.38 -4.55 2.57
CA ASN A 167 -3.75 -5.95 2.32
C ASN A 167 -3.46 -6.36 0.88
N ASN A 168 -3.80 -5.53 -0.11
CA ASN A 168 -3.52 -5.82 -1.53
C ASN A 168 -2.02 -6.04 -1.77
N PHE A 169 -1.18 -5.09 -1.35
CA PHE A 169 0.27 -5.22 -1.50
C PHE A 169 0.84 -6.37 -0.68
N LEU A 170 0.35 -6.62 0.53
CA LEU A 170 0.81 -7.75 1.36
C LEU A 170 0.61 -9.08 0.65
N GLN A 171 -0.58 -9.28 0.07
CA GLN A 171 -0.87 -10.53 -0.66
C GLN A 171 0.02 -10.67 -1.90
N ASN A 172 0.20 -9.59 -2.67
CA ASN A 172 1.06 -9.60 -3.85
C ASN A 172 2.53 -9.88 -3.49
N LEU A 173 3.06 -9.23 -2.45
CA LEU A 173 4.41 -9.46 -1.97
C LEU A 173 4.61 -10.89 -1.46
N LYS A 174 3.65 -11.43 -0.68
CA LYS A 174 3.70 -12.81 -0.19
C LYS A 174 3.66 -13.80 -1.36
N LYS A 175 2.86 -13.53 -2.40
CA LYS A 175 2.83 -14.35 -3.62
C LYS A 175 4.17 -14.32 -4.34
N GLU A 176 4.70 -13.15 -4.63
CA GLU A 176 6.00 -12.98 -5.32
C GLU A 176 7.15 -13.63 -4.52
N ALA A 177 7.13 -13.50 -3.19
CA ALA A 177 8.15 -14.11 -2.33
C ALA A 177 8.10 -15.65 -2.36
N LYS A 178 6.89 -16.25 -2.41
CA LYS A 178 6.71 -17.71 -2.51
C LYS A 178 7.18 -18.29 -3.84
N GLU A 179 7.10 -17.52 -4.91
CA GLU A 179 7.55 -17.95 -6.25
C GLU A 179 9.09 -18.05 -6.36
N LYS A 180 9.83 -17.41 -5.44
CA LYS A 180 11.31 -17.39 -5.48
C LYS A 180 11.90 -18.52 -4.65
N SER A 181 12.58 -19.45 -5.31
CA SER A 181 13.23 -20.61 -4.68
C SER A 181 14.30 -20.25 -3.64
N SER A 182 14.95 -19.08 -3.77
CA SER A 182 15.93 -18.56 -2.81
C SER A 182 15.32 -18.17 -1.46
N LEU A 183 13.98 -18.01 -1.40
CA LEU A 183 13.25 -17.60 -0.20
C LEU A 183 12.50 -18.76 0.47
N LYS A 184 12.69 -20.01 0.00
CA LYS A 184 11.93 -21.19 0.47
C LYS A 184 12.01 -21.46 1.98
N TYR A 185 13.06 -20.95 2.64
CA TYR A 185 13.30 -21.16 4.08
C TYR A 185 12.77 -20.01 4.95
N ILE A 186 12.23 -18.94 4.36
CA ILE A 186 11.71 -17.80 5.12
C ILE A 186 10.20 -18.00 5.34
N ASN A 187 9.78 -18.00 6.60
CA ASN A 187 8.36 -18.02 6.95
C ASN A 187 7.76 -16.61 6.86
N PHE A 188 7.02 -16.33 5.79
CA PHE A 188 6.31 -15.06 5.61
C PHE A 188 4.90 -15.04 6.21
N ASN A 189 4.47 -16.10 6.91
CA ASN A 189 3.14 -16.13 7.49
C ASN A 189 2.97 -15.04 8.55
N ASP A 190 4.02 -14.79 9.34
CA ASP A 190 4.04 -13.81 10.43
C ASP A 190 4.37 -12.38 9.96
N SER A 191 4.68 -12.20 8.68
CA SER A 191 4.95 -10.87 8.10
C SER A 191 3.67 -10.06 7.95
N ASN A 192 3.69 -8.84 8.51
CA ASN A 192 2.62 -7.85 8.42
C ASN A 192 3.18 -6.48 8.08
N ILE A 193 2.42 -5.67 7.34
CA ILE A 193 2.80 -4.28 7.07
C ILE A 193 2.63 -3.46 8.35
N GLY A 194 3.61 -2.60 8.62
CA GLY A 194 3.72 -1.81 9.84
C GLY A 194 4.49 -2.51 10.96
N THR A 195 4.84 -3.79 10.80
CA THR A 195 5.58 -4.54 11.82
C THR A 195 6.85 -5.15 11.23
N VAL A 196 8.00 -4.78 11.79
CA VAL A 196 9.29 -5.35 11.40
C VAL A 196 9.36 -6.84 11.81
N HIS A 197 9.83 -7.69 10.90
CA HIS A 197 9.96 -9.13 11.13
C HIS A 197 10.95 -9.43 12.26
N ASN A 198 10.69 -10.51 13.02
CA ASN A 198 11.49 -10.86 14.20
C ASN A 198 12.96 -11.14 13.90
N ILE A 199 13.29 -11.54 12.66
CA ILE A 199 14.69 -11.72 12.23
C ILE A 199 15.52 -10.46 12.49
N TRP A 200 14.95 -9.27 12.22
CA TRP A 200 15.64 -8.00 12.45
C TRP A 200 15.75 -7.63 13.93
N LYS A 201 14.80 -8.10 14.76
CA LYS A 201 14.89 -7.91 16.22
C LYS A 201 16.08 -8.68 16.80
N SER A 202 16.37 -9.87 16.26
CA SER A 202 17.54 -10.66 16.64
C SER A 202 18.85 -10.20 16.01
N SER A 203 18.82 -9.58 14.82
CA SER A 203 20.03 -9.23 14.07
C SER A 203 20.76 -7.97 14.55
N GLY A 204 20.21 -7.21 15.49
CA GLY A 204 20.75 -5.91 15.93
C GLY A 204 21.18 -5.82 17.39
N THR A 205 20.98 -6.87 18.20
CA THR A 205 21.30 -6.80 19.63
C THR A 205 22.78 -6.93 19.94
N ASP A 206 23.57 -7.49 19.02
CA ASP A 206 25.02 -7.60 19.17
C ASP A 206 25.74 -6.77 18.09
N PRO A 207 26.27 -5.58 18.45
CA PRO A 207 27.06 -4.75 17.54
C PRO A 207 28.25 -5.51 16.93
N TYR A 208 28.82 -6.49 17.65
CA TYR A 208 29.93 -7.29 17.16
C TYR A 208 29.51 -8.19 15.98
N SER A 209 28.38 -8.88 16.09
CA SER A 209 27.81 -9.70 15.02
C SER A 209 27.48 -8.90 13.75
N VAL A 210 26.97 -7.67 13.91
CA VAL A 210 26.72 -6.75 12.78
C VAL A 210 28.04 -6.36 12.10
N ASN A 211 29.06 -6.02 12.88
CA ASN A 211 30.35 -5.59 12.35
C ASN A 211 31.10 -6.75 11.65
N MET A 212 31.05 -7.95 12.21
CA MET A 212 31.61 -9.16 11.59
C MET A 212 30.92 -9.54 10.29
N ALA A 213 29.58 -9.38 10.20
CA ALA A 213 28.84 -9.61 8.97
C ALA A 213 29.22 -8.60 7.86
N ALA A 214 29.48 -7.33 8.23
CA ALA A 214 29.92 -6.30 7.29
C ALA A 214 31.35 -6.55 6.76
N ILE A 215 32.29 -6.91 7.64
CA ILE A 215 33.69 -7.17 7.28
C ILE A 215 33.82 -8.37 6.32
N LYS A 216 33.02 -9.43 6.54
CA LYS A 216 33.08 -10.65 5.72
C LYS A 216 32.64 -10.44 4.26
N TYR A 217 31.84 -9.41 3.99
CA TYR A 217 31.41 -9.06 2.63
C TYR A 217 32.49 -8.31 1.84
N CYS A 218 33.36 -7.54 2.50
CA CYS A 218 34.42 -6.78 1.83
C CYS A 218 35.53 -7.69 1.28
N HIS A 219 35.81 -8.82 1.94
CA HIS A 219 36.84 -9.75 1.47
C HIS A 219 36.41 -10.60 0.28
N TRP A 220 35.13 -10.93 0.15
CA TRP A 220 34.67 -11.84 -0.90
C TRP A 220 34.70 -11.23 -2.31
N ASN A 221 34.69 -9.90 -2.43
CA ASN A 221 34.74 -9.21 -3.72
C ASN A 221 36.17 -9.01 -4.28
N ASN A 222 37.23 -9.23 -3.49
CA ASN A 222 38.60 -9.05 -3.96
C ASN A 222 39.21 -10.33 -4.58
N ASP A 223 38.65 -11.52 -4.28
CA ASP A 223 39.23 -12.79 -4.75
C ASP A 223 38.63 -13.29 -6.08
N SER A 224 37.66 -12.59 -6.67
CA SER A 224 36.98 -13.04 -7.91
C SER A 224 37.59 -12.48 -9.21
N SER A 225 38.73 -11.78 -9.17
CA SER A 225 39.35 -11.16 -10.35
C SER A 225 40.66 -11.80 -10.83
N GLU A 226 41.10 -12.94 -10.30
CA GLU A 226 42.42 -13.53 -10.64
C GLU A 226 42.40 -14.90 -11.36
N SER A 227 41.33 -15.26 -12.08
CA SER A 227 41.36 -16.51 -12.89
C SER A 227 40.69 -16.38 -14.26
N GLU A 228 41.25 -15.52 -15.11
CA GLU A 228 41.20 -15.72 -16.57
C GLU A 228 42.64 -15.65 -17.11
N VAL A 229 43.25 -16.83 -17.27
CA VAL A 229 44.39 -17.12 -18.16
C VAL A 229 44.05 -18.40 -18.90
#